data_AF-A0AAW5KI77-F1
#
_entry.id   AF-A0AAW5KI77-F1
#
_cell.length_a   1.000
_cell.length_b   1.000
_cell.length_c   1.000
_cell.angle_alpha   90.00
_cell.angle_beta   90.00
_cell.angle_gamma   90.00
#
_symmetry.space_group_name_H-M   'P 1'
#
loop_
_entity.id
_entity.type
_entity.pdbx_description
1 polymer ?
#
loop_
_entity_poly.entity_id
_entity_poly.type
_entity_poly.pdbx_seq_one_letter_code
_entity_poly.pdbx_strand_id
1 'polypeptide(L)'
;MTTDNRPFYVQGRGFINAGNLLVGDKLISVNGEDLFVEKHRVEEFDEPATVYNFQVEDYHTYFVGDCAVWVHNKNCKPRSPKSDVVEKGENLDGSITYTKNINGKNVQVTYSKEGYPDFSPFSHPDYPDPVEINMTGNNYKDFKAANEKIGLSGANPPDGYTWHHLEDGKHMLLVDSSVHDATLGGFPHTGGASIVKNN
;
A
#
# COMPACT_ATOMS: atom_id res chain seq x y z
N MET A 1 -9.08 25.37 3.07
CA MET A 1 -8.80 25.28 4.51
C MET A 1 -9.04 23.84 4.95
N THR A 2 -8.13 23.27 5.74
CA THR A 2 -8.17 21.87 6.20
C THR A 2 -7.66 21.83 7.64
N THR A 3 -8.00 20.79 8.42
CA THR A 3 -7.38 20.59 9.73
C THR A 3 -5.89 20.29 9.57
N ASP A 4 -5.08 20.76 10.52
CA ASP A 4 -3.63 20.59 10.60
C ASP A 4 -3.20 19.12 10.46
N ASN A 5 -3.99 18.24 11.03
CA ASN A 5 -3.75 16.83 11.10
C ASN A 5 -4.16 16.07 9.85
N ARG A 6 -4.76 16.72 8.85
CA ARG A 6 -5.29 16.02 7.67
C ARG A 6 -4.16 15.54 6.74
N PRO A 7 -4.04 14.24 6.44
CA PRO A 7 -2.95 13.75 5.59
C PRO A 7 -3.18 14.04 4.10
N PHE A 8 -2.16 14.59 3.46
CA PHE A 8 -2.01 14.81 2.01
C PHE A 8 -0.94 13.88 1.47
N TYR A 9 -1.16 13.30 0.28
CA TYR A 9 -0.12 12.51 -0.37
C TYR A 9 0.88 13.45 -1.05
N VAL A 10 2.12 13.46 -0.53
CA VAL A 10 3.25 14.17 -1.12
C VAL A 10 4.10 13.16 -1.87
N GLN A 11 4.27 13.34 -3.18
CA GLN A 11 5.15 12.50 -3.99
C GLN A 11 6.56 12.52 -3.41
N GLY A 12 7.17 11.34 -3.23
CA GLY A 12 8.50 11.20 -2.62
C GLY A 12 8.55 11.30 -1.10
N ARG A 13 7.45 11.67 -0.42
CA ARG A 13 7.40 11.82 1.05
C ARG A 13 6.25 11.07 1.73
N GLY A 14 5.34 10.48 0.95
CA GLY A 14 4.19 9.75 1.47
C GLY A 14 3.12 10.66 2.07
N PHE A 15 2.32 10.13 2.99
CA PHE A 15 1.25 10.91 3.62
C PHE A 15 1.81 11.87 4.68
N ILE A 16 1.66 13.17 4.44
CA ILE A 16 2.10 14.25 5.32
C ILE A 16 0.88 14.98 5.86
N ASN A 17 0.82 15.20 7.18
CA ASN A 17 -0.23 16.03 7.77
C ASN A 17 -0.17 17.46 7.17
N ALA A 18 -1.33 18.07 6.94
CA ALA A 18 -1.45 19.38 6.30
C ALA A 18 -0.57 20.45 6.94
N GLY A 19 -0.49 20.49 8.27
CA GLY A 19 0.35 21.44 9.01
C GLY A 19 1.87 21.22 8.85
N ASN A 20 2.28 20.09 8.28
CA ASN A 20 3.68 19.72 8.02
C ASN A 20 4.04 19.79 6.53
N LEU A 21 3.13 20.30 5.67
CA LEU A 21 3.42 20.54 4.27
C LEU A 21 4.44 21.68 4.12
N LEU A 22 5.31 21.52 3.13
CA LEU A 22 6.30 22.51 2.76
C LEU A 22 5.91 23.17 1.44
N VAL A 23 6.21 24.46 1.30
CA VAL A 23 6.11 25.13 -0.01
C VAL A 23 7.06 24.43 -0.98
N GLY A 24 6.55 24.09 -2.16
CA GLY A 24 7.24 23.29 -3.16
C GLY A 24 6.96 21.78 -3.08
N ASP A 25 6.23 21.29 -2.07
CA ASP A 25 5.79 19.89 -2.04
C ASP A 25 4.93 19.55 -3.27
N LYS A 26 5.18 18.37 -3.83
CA LYS A 26 4.56 17.90 -5.07
C LYS A 26 3.42 16.94 -4.73
N LEU A 27 2.21 17.34 -5.05
CA LEU A 27 0.96 16.61 -4.82
C LEU A 27 0.44 16.03 -6.15
N ILE A 28 -0.51 15.10 -6.08
CA ILE A 28 -1.17 14.50 -7.25
C ILE A 28 -2.59 15.06 -7.42
N SER A 29 -2.90 15.51 -8.64
CA SER A 29 -4.25 15.86 -9.07
C SER A 29 -5.06 14.62 -9.48
N VAL A 30 -6.38 14.77 -9.62
CA VAL A 30 -7.27 13.74 -10.21
C VAL A 30 -6.82 13.24 -11.58
N ASN A 31 -6.17 14.09 -12.37
CA ASN A 31 -5.73 13.76 -13.72
C ASN A 31 -4.35 13.09 -13.72
N GLY A 32 -3.76 12.85 -12.55
CA GLY A 32 -2.40 12.32 -12.40
C GLY A 32 -1.31 13.36 -12.65
N GLU A 33 -1.67 14.64 -12.71
CA GLU A 33 -0.74 15.74 -12.91
C GLU A 33 -0.14 16.20 -11.58
N ASP A 34 1.05 16.79 -11.67
CA ASP A 34 1.75 17.32 -10.52
C ASP A 34 1.22 18.71 -10.13
N LEU A 35 0.86 18.85 -8.86
CA LEU A 35 0.48 20.13 -8.25
C LEU A 35 1.54 20.52 -7.22
N PHE A 36 1.93 21.78 -7.19
CA PHE A 36 2.92 22.27 -6.23
C PHE A 36 2.25 23.08 -5.12
N VAL A 37 2.67 22.86 -3.87
CA VAL A 37 2.25 23.70 -2.74
C VAL A 37 2.87 25.08 -2.92
N GLU A 38 2.13 26.03 -3.45
CA GLU A 38 2.62 27.40 -3.67
C GLU A 38 2.70 28.20 -2.37
N LYS A 39 1.79 27.92 -1.42
CA LYS A 39 1.66 28.67 -0.18
C LYS A 39 1.13 27.79 0.93
N HIS A 40 1.78 27.81 2.08
CA HIS A 40 1.33 27.13 3.28
C HIS A 40 1.21 28.14 4.43
N ARG A 41 0.05 28.15 5.10
CA ARG A 41 -0.23 28.99 6.26
C ARG A 41 -1.01 28.17 7.27
N VAL A 42 -0.56 28.21 8.51
CA VAL A 42 -1.25 27.63 9.67
C VAL A 42 -1.83 28.79 10.45
N GLU A 43 -3.14 28.75 10.70
CA GLU A 43 -3.87 29.75 11.46
C GLU A 43 -4.58 29.03 12.62
N GLU A 44 -4.37 29.52 13.83
CA GLU A 44 -5.12 29.09 15.02
C GLU A 44 -6.31 30.03 15.21
N PHE A 45 -7.47 29.46 15.54
CA PHE A 45 -8.68 30.22 15.80
C PHE A 45 -9.05 30.07 17.27
N ASP A 46 -9.35 31.20 17.93
CA ASP A 46 -9.82 31.21 19.32
C ASP A 46 -11.23 30.62 19.45
N GLU A 47 -12.01 30.60 18.37
CA GLU A 47 -13.34 29.98 18.29
C GLU A 47 -13.36 28.74 17.36
N PRO A 48 -14.17 27.71 17.65
CA PRO A 48 -14.23 26.50 16.83
C PRO A 48 -14.72 26.77 15.40
N ALA A 49 -13.94 26.35 14.40
CA ALA A 49 -14.36 26.36 13.00
C ALA A 49 -15.13 25.09 12.63
N THR A 50 -16.26 25.24 11.91
CA THR A 50 -17.01 24.09 11.37
C THR A 50 -16.24 23.43 10.23
N VAL A 51 -15.99 22.13 10.34
CA VAL A 51 -15.33 21.32 9.30
C VAL A 51 -16.26 20.22 8.81
N TYR A 52 -16.19 19.92 7.51
CA TYR A 52 -16.99 18.86 6.88
C TYR A 52 -16.09 17.69 6.49
N ASN A 53 -16.52 16.47 6.79
CA ASN A 53 -15.87 15.23 6.37
C ASN A 53 -16.92 14.26 5.83
N PHE A 54 -16.63 13.58 4.73
CA PHE A 54 -17.45 12.50 4.20
C PHE A 54 -16.57 11.27 3.93
N GLN A 55 -17.17 10.09 4.00
CA GLN A 55 -16.45 8.83 3.82
C GLN A 55 -16.81 8.23 2.46
N VAL A 56 -15.79 7.93 1.66
CA VAL A 56 -15.92 7.07 0.49
C VAL A 56 -15.73 5.62 0.94
N GLU A 57 -16.71 4.78 0.64
CA GLU A 57 -16.83 3.42 1.19
C GLU A 57 -15.66 2.51 0.80
N ASP A 58 -15.13 2.66 -0.41
CA ASP A 58 -14.17 1.70 -0.97
C ASP A 58 -12.73 2.17 -1.04
N TYR A 59 -12.48 3.47 -1.19
CA TYR A 59 -11.13 3.98 -1.48
C TYR A 59 -10.52 4.85 -0.38
N HIS A 60 -11.26 5.16 0.70
CA HIS A 60 -10.83 5.92 1.91
C HIS A 60 -9.89 7.13 1.67
N THR A 61 -9.87 7.59 0.43
CA THR A 61 -9.12 8.69 -0.13
C THR A 61 -10.07 9.37 -1.08
N TYR A 62 -9.98 10.68 -1.15
CA TYR A 62 -10.81 11.48 -2.02
C TYR A 62 -10.04 12.70 -2.46
N PHE A 63 -10.53 13.37 -3.48
CA PHE A 63 -9.95 14.61 -3.96
C PHE A 63 -10.71 15.80 -3.37
N VAL A 64 -9.99 16.85 -2.98
CA VAL A 64 -10.58 18.03 -2.33
C VAL A 64 -10.13 19.31 -3.00
N GLY A 65 -11.05 20.28 -3.05
CA GLY A 65 -10.82 21.61 -3.62
C GLY A 65 -10.91 21.64 -5.14
N ASP A 66 -10.88 22.84 -5.71
CA ASP A 66 -11.05 23.05 -7.16
C ASP A 66 -9.88 22.45 -7.97
N CYS A 67 -8.72 22.29 -7.36
CA CYS A 67 -7.55 21.62 -7.95
C CYS A 67 -7.56 20.09 -7.77
N ALA A 68 -8.57 19.57 -7.06
CA ALA A 68 -8.81 18.14 -6.86
C ALA A 68 -7.54 17.38 -6.42
N VAL A 69 -7.08 17.68 -5.21
CA VAL A 69 -5.83 17.17 -4.60
C VAL A 69 -6.09 15.89 -3.80
N TRP A 70 -5.22 14.88 -3.93
CA TRP A 70 -5.38 13.57 -3.29
C TRP A 70 -5.12 13.60 -1.77
N VAL A 71 -6.14 13.28 -0.97
CA VAL A 71 -6.09 13.30 0.50
C VAL A 71 -6.62 12.01 1.11
N HIS A 72 -6.13 11.65 2.29
CA HIS A 72 -6.56 10.47 3.04
C HIS A 72 -7.51 10.85 4.19
N ASN A 73 -8.52 10.01 4.45
CA ASN A 73 -9.43 10.23 5.57
C ASN A 73 -8.85 9.59 6.85
N LYS A 74 -8.44 10.42 7.81
CA LYS A 74 -7.63 10.02 8.98
C LYS A 74 -8.33 9.08 9.98
N ASN A 75 -9.62 8.77 9.80
CA ASN A 75 -10.33 7.77 10.61
C ASN A 75 -10.36 6.39 9.94
N CYS A 76 -9.24 5.97 9.36
CA CYS A 76 -9.07 4.59 8.93
C CYS A 76 -8.74 3.74 10.16
N LYS A 77 -9.75 3.05 10.68
CA LYS A 77 -9.49 1.75 11.30
C LYS A 77 -8.76 0.91 10.25
N PRO A 78 -7.70 0.15 10.59
CA PRO A 78 -7.12 -0.81 9.64
C PRO A 78 -8.28 -1.56 9.03
N ARG A 79 -8.32 -1.65 7.69
CA ARG A 79 -9.44 -2.24 6.97
C ARG A 79 -9.54 -3.68 7.45
N SER A 80 -10.40 -3.91 8.45
CA SER A 80 -10.69 -5.23 8.98
C SER A 80 -11.14 -6.01 7.76
N PRO A 81 -10.52 -7.16 7.46
CA PRO A 81 -10.92 -7.93 6.29
C PRO A 81 -12.43 -8.17 6.38
N LYS A 82 -13.20 -7.56 5.48
CA LYS A 82 -14.64 -7.76 5.46
C LYS A 82 -14.88 -9.23 5.05
N SER A 83 -15.72 -9.89 5.84
CA SER A 83 -16.32 -11.24 5.73
C SER A 83 -15.50 -12.53 5.91
N ASP A 84 -14.19 -12.60 5.65
CA ASP A 84 -13.53 -13.92 5.51
C ASP A 84 -12.42 -14.23 6.53
N VAL A 85 -12.16 -13.31 7.48
CA VAL A 85 -11.21 -13.57 8.57
C VAL A 85 -11.88 -14.43 9.63
N VAL A 86 -11.32 -15.62 9.82
CA VAL A 86 -11.73 -16.60 10.81
C VAL A 86 -11.19 -16.22 12.19
N GLU A 87 -9.98 -15.66 12.24
CA GLU A 87 -9.30 -15.33 13.50
C GLU A 87 -8.29 -14.18 13.32
N LYS A 88 -8.13 -13.37 14.38
CA LYS A 88 -7.10 -12.33 14.48
C LYS A 88 -6.34 -12.51 15.79
N GLY A 89 -5.02 -12.65 15.72
CA GLY A 89 -4.11 -12.70 16.87
C GLY A 89 -3.15 -11.51 16.89
N GLU A 90 -2.92 -10.92 18.06
CA GLU A 90 -1.90 -9.87 18.26
C GLU A 90 -0.69 -10.47 18.97
N ASN A 91 0.50 -10.24 18.42
CA ASN A 91 1.76 -10.76 18.93
C ASN A 91 2.45 -9.73 19.84
N LEU A 92 3.38 -10.18 20.69
CA LEU A 92 4.10 -9.33 21.66
C LEU A 92 4.94 -8.22 21.01
N ASP A 93 5.36 -8.40 19.76
CA ASP A 93 6.14 -7.44 18.98
C ASP A 93 5.29 -6.38 18.26
N GLY A 94 3.95 -6.43 18.43
CA GLY A 94 2.99 -5.56 17.77
C GLY A 94 2.58 -6.00 16.37
N SER A 95 3.08 -7.15 15.89
CA SER A 95 2.59 -7.76 14.66
C SER A 95 1.19 -8.36 14.86
N ILE A 96 0.44 -8.49 13.76
CA ILE A 96 -0.92 -9.03 13.77
C ILE A 96 -1.00 -10.20 12.80
N THR A 97 -1.42 -11.37 13.29
CA THR A 97 -1.69 -12.54 12.48
C THR A 97 -3.17 -12.62 12.14
N TYR A 98 -3.47 -12.78 10.85
CA TYR A 98 -4.83 -12.99 10.36
C TYR A 98 -4.96 -14.41 9.80
N THR A 99 -6.01 -15.11 10.19
CA THR A 99 -6.39 -16.41 9.64
C THR A 99 -7.57 -16.23 8.69
N LYS A 100 -7.46 -16.79 7.48
CA LYS A 100 -8.53 -16.84 6.48
C LYS A 100 -8.74 -18.27 6.00
N ASN A 101 -9.96 -18.59 5.59
CA ASN A 101 -10.19 -19.80 4.80
C ASN A 101 -10.00 -19.49 3.31
N ILE A 102 -8.97 -20.06 2.69
CA ILE A 102 -8.68 -19.92 1.26
C ILE A 102 -8.74 -21.33 0.66
N ASN A 103 -9.64 -21.54 -0.30
CA ASN A 103 -9.83 -22.83 -0.97
C ASN A 103 -10.04 -24.02 0.00
N GLY A 104 -10.77 -23.80 1.09
CA GLY A 104 -11.05 -24.83 2.10
C GLY A 104 -9.93 -25.05 3.12
N LYS A 105 -8.82 -24.30 3.05
CA LYS A 105 -7.68 -24.39 3.98
C LYS A 105 -7.60 -23.13 4.85
N ASN A 106 -7.29 -23.31 6.12
CA ASN A 106 -6.98 -22.19 7.00
C ASN A 106 -5.54 -21.74 6.71
N VAL A 107 -5.42 -20.51 6.21
CA VAL A 107 -4.17 -19.84 5.85
C VAL A 107 -3.92 -18.71 6.83
N GLN A 108 -2.70 -18.60 7.34
CA GLN A 108 -2.30 -17.56 8.29
C GLN A 108 -1.24 -16.66 7.65
N VAL A 109 -1.45 -15.35 7.70
CA VAL A 109 -0.45 -14.34 7.30
C VAL A 109 -0.26 -13.38 8.45
N THR A 110 1.00 -13.17 8.82
CA THR A 110 1.39 -12.20 9.85
C THR A 110 1.79 -10.90 9.18
N TYR A 111 1.25 -9.80 9.70
CA TYR A 111 1.58 -8.46 9.28
C TYR A 111 2.47 -7.82 10.33
N SER A 112 3.57 -7.19 9.91
CA SER A 112 4.42 -6.41 10.81
C SER A 112 3.62 -5.29 11.49
N LYS A 113 4.20 -4.67 12.53
CA LYS A 113 3.58 -3.50 13.19
C LYS A 113 3.37 -2.31 12.23
N GLU A 114 4.14 -2.24 11.15
CA GLU A 114 4.00 -1.28 10.05
C GLU A 114 2.95 -1.68 9.01
N GLY A 115 2.44 -2.91 9.08
CA GLY A 115 1.40 -3.42 8.19
C GLY A 115 1.90 -4.14 6.93
N TYR A 116 3.16 -4.60 6.90
CA TYR A 116 3.68 -5.40 5.79
C TYR A 116 3.39 -6.89 6.01
N PRO A 117 2.76 -7.60 5.05
CA PRO A 117 2.49 -9.01 5.18
C PRO A 117 3.76 -9.86 4.97
N ASP A 118 3.90 -10.91 5.77
CA ASP A 118 4.89 -11.96 5.53
C ASP A 118 4.26 -13.09 4.68
N PHE A 119 4.61 -13.11 3.40
CA PHE A 119 4.23 -14.17 2.46
C PHE A 119 5.29 -15.25 2.29
N SER A 120 6.42 -15.19 3.01
CA SER A 120 7.50 -16.18 2.88
C SER A 120 7.04 -17.65 3.06
N PRO A 121 6.04 -17.99 3.89
CA PRO A 121 5.55 -19.37 3.99
C PRO A 121 4.83 -19.88 2.73
N PHE A 122 4.50 -18.99 1.79
CA PHE A 122 3.75 -19.26 0.56
C PHE A 122 4.59 -19.04 -0.70
N SER A 123 5.91 -19.00 -0.55
CA SER A 123 6.85 -18.89 -1.67
C SER A 123 6.80 -20.11 -2.59
N HIS A 124 7.13 -19.92 -3.86
CA HIS A 124 7.25 -21.02 -4.82
C HIS A 124 8.25 -22.09 -4.33
N PRO A 125 7.93 -23.39 -4.35
CA PRO A 125 8.79 -24.43 -3.77
C PRO A 125 10.16 -24.55 -4.43
N ASP A 126 10.24 -24.35 -5.75
CA ASP A 126 11.52 -24.36 -6.49
C ASP A 126 12.28 -23.02 -6.42
N TYR A 127 11.61 -21.93 -6.00
CA TYR A 127 12.18 -20.58 -5.92
C TYR A 127 11.77 -19.90 -4.60
N PRO A 128 12.19 -20.44 -3.45
CA PRO A 128 11.73 -19.97 -2.14
C PRO A 128 12.36 -18.64 -1.72
N ASP A 129 13.52 -18.29 -2.31
CA ASP A 129 14.30 -17.13 -1.93
C ASP A 129 13.92 -15.89 -2.77
N PRO A 130 13.92 -14.68 -2.19
CA PRO A 130 13.72 -13.45 -2.94
C PRO A 130 14.83 -13.20 -3.98
N VAL A 131 14.46 -12.58 -5.10
CA VAL A 131 15.39 -12.15 -6.14
C VAL A 131 15.60 -10.63 -6.12
N GLU A 132 16.85 -10.20 -6.19
CA GLU A 132 17.18 -8.78 -6.30
C GLU A 132 17.01 -8.29 -7.75
N ILE A 133 16.20 -7.24 -7.93
CA ILE A 133 15.98 -6.57 -9.21
C ILE A 133 16.20 -5.06 -9.08
N ASN A 134 16.45 -4.42 -10.22
CA ASN A 134 16.42 -2.96 -10.28
C ASN A 134 14.97 -2.53 -10.47
N MET A 135 14.25 -2.30 -9.37
CA MET A 135 12.82 -2.01 -9.42
C MET A 135 12.55 -0.71 -10.18
N THR A 136 11.52 -0.73 -11.03
CA THR A 136 11.11 0.40 -11.88
C THR A 136 9.77 0.98 -11.45
N GLY A 137 9.06 0.30 -10.55
CA GLY A 137 7.68 0.62 -10.17
C GLY A 137 6.66 0.23 -11.25
N ASN A 138 7.09 -0.34 -12.37
CA ASN A 138 6.20 -0.87 -13.39
C ASN A 138 6.15 -2.39 -13.27
N ASN A 139 4.99 -2.93 -12.85
CA ASN A 139 4.81 -4.37 -12.63
C ASN A 139 5.26 -5.22 -13.83
N TYR A 140 4.99 -4.81 -15.06
CA TYR A 140 5.41 -5.57 -16.24
C TYR A 140 6.94 -5.67 -16.34
N LYS A 141 7.65 -4.55 -16.13
CA LYS A 141 9.12 -4.52 -16.19
C LYS A 141 9.75 -5.25 -15.01
N ASP A 142 9.20 -5.05 -13.82
CA ASP A 142 9.70 -5.66 -12.59
C ASP A 142 9.51 -7.18 -12.63
N PHE A 143 8.33 -7.66 -13.06
CA PHE A 143 8.04 -9.09 -13.17
C PHE A 143 8.91 -9.74 -14.24
N LYS A 144 9.14 -9.06 -15.37
CA LYS A 144 10.07 -9.54 -16.39
C LYS A 144 11.49 -9.67 -15.83
N ALA A 145 11.99 -8.66 -15.12
CA ALA A 145 13.31 -8.70 -14.52
C ALA A 145 13.43 -9.82 -13.47
N ALA A 146 12.40 -10.04 -12.66
CA ALA A 146 12.37 -11.11 -11.67
C ALA A 146 12.32 -12.51 -12.31
N ASN A 147 11.53 -12.69 -13.37
CA ASN A 147 11.52 -13.92 -14.16
C ASN A 147 12.90 -14.24 -14.75
N GLU A 148 13.59 -13.23 -15.31
CA GLU A 148 14.94 -13.40 -15.86
C GLU A 148 15.95 -13.88 -14.80
N LYS A 149 15.77 -13.50 -13.53
CA LYS A 149 16.62 -13.94 -12.41
C LYS A 149 16.49 -15.43 -12.10
N ILE A 150 15.34 -16.02 -12.40
CA ILE A 150 15.08 -17.45 -12.24
C ILE A 150 15.11 -18.23 -13.57
N GLY A 151 15.65 -17.61 -14.63
CA GLY A 151 15.84 -18.25 -15.94
C GLY A 151 14.57 -18.37 -16.79
N LEU A 152 13.50 -17.67 -16.44
CA LEU A 152 12.26 -17.59 -17.21
C LEU A 152 12.27 -16.41 -18.19
N SER A 153 11.52 -16.54 -19.28
CA SER A 153 11.37 -15.50 -20.29
C SER A 153 10.02 -14.80 -20.19
N GLY A 154 9.99 -13.49 -20.44
CA GLY A 154 8.75 -12.70 -20.46
C GLY A 154 8.31 -12.24 -19.06
N ALA A 155 7.17 -11.55 -18.99
CA ALA A 155 6.68 -10.92 -17.76
C ALA A 155 5.65 -11.75 -16.98
N ASN A 156 5.20 -12.87 -17.55
CA ASN A 156 4.20 -13.71 -16.90
C ASN A 156 4.89 -14.62 -15.87
N PRO A 157 4.51 -14.55 -14.59
CA PRO A 157 5.00 -15.50 -13.59
C PRO A 157 4.48 -16.92 -13.88
N PRO A 158 5.08 -17.97 -13.28
CA PRO A 158 4.56 -19.33 -13.34
C PRO A 158 3.08 -19.42 -12.95
N ASP A 159 2.36 -20.36 -13.58
CA ASP A 159 0.92 -20.56 -13.35
C ASP A 159 0.62 -20.77 -11.86
N GLY A 160 -0.33 -19.98 -11.33
CA GLY A 160 -0.70 -20.02 -9.91
C GLY A 160 0.16 -19.15 -8.99
N TYR A 161 1.17 -18.46 -9.51
CA TYR A 161 2.07 -17.60 -8.74
C TYR A 161 2.08 -16.16 -9.25
N THR A 162 2.53 -15.26 -8.38
CA THR A 162 2.72 -13.84 -8.69
C THR A 162 3.95 -13.32 -7.96
N TRP A 163 4.57 -12.28 -8.52
CA TRP A 163 5.70 -11.63 -7.88
C TRP A 163 5.22 -10.59 -6.86
N HIS A 164 5.62 -10.79 -5.60
CA HIS A 164 5.40 -9.88 -4.49
C HIS A 164 6.61 -8.95 -4.32
N HIS A 165 6.39 -7.64 -4.35
CA HIS A 165 7.44 -6.65 -4.04
C HIS A 165 7.65 -6.55 -2.53
N LEU A 166 8.87 -6.83 -2.06
CA LEU A 166 9.24 -6.63 -0.66
C LEU A 166 9.39 -5.15 -0.32
N GLU A 167 9.23 -4.84 0.96
CA GLU A 167 9.23 -3.49 1.52
C GLU A 167 10.59 -2.77 1.42
N ASP A 168 11.67 -3.53 1.16
CA ASP A 168 13.01 -2.97 0.95
C ASP A 168 13.20 -2.25 -0.40
N GLY A 169 12.22 -2.38 -1.30
CA GLY A 169 12.25 -1.75 -2.62
C GLY A 169 13.33 -2.28 -3.56
N LYS A 170 13.88 -3.48 -3.30
CA LYS A 170 14.96 -4.10 -4.09
C LYS A 170 14.68 -5.56 -4.44
N HIS A 171 13.92 -6.27 -3.62
CA HIS A 171 13.69 -7.69 -3.80
C HIS A 171 12.24 -8.04 -4.15
N MET A 172 12.09 -9.09 -4.96
CA MET A 172 10.80 -9.70 -5.24
C MET A 172 10.78 -11.15 -4.79
N LEU A 173 9.65 -11.58 -4.22
CA LEU A 173 9.41 -12.97 -3.85
C LEU A 173 8.30 -13.55 -4.71
N LEU A 174 8.50 -14.75 -5.26
CA LEU A 174 7.47 -15.44 -6.03
C LEU A 174 6.53 -16.19 -5.07
N VAL A 175 5.25 -15.81 -5.02
CA VAL A 175 4.30 -16.27 -4.01
C VAL A 175 3.00 -16.81 -4.62
N ASP A 176 2.31 -17.71 -3.91
CA ASP A 176 1.01 -18.24 -4.31
C ASP A 176 -0.02 -17.12 -4.51
N SER A 177 -0.58 -17.05 -5.73
CA SER A 177 -1.52 -15.99 -6.11
C SER A 177 -2.83 -16.02 -5.32
N SER A 178 -3.28 -17.19 -4.87
CA SER A 178 -4.52 -17.30 -4.09
C SER A 178 -4.39 -16.72 -2.68
N VAL A 179 -3.18 -16.72 -2.13
CA VAL A 179 -2.87 -16.12 -0.82
C VAL A 179 -2.59 -14.62 -0.98
N HIS A 180 -1.90 -14.23 -2.04
CA HIS A 180 -1.49 -12.85 -2.29
C HIS A 180 -2.62 -11.96 -2.83
N ASP A 181 -3.46 -12.45 -3.75
CA ASP A 181 -4.45 -11.65 -4.45
C ASP A 181 -5.76 -11.50 -3.65
N ALA A 182 -6.03 -10.29 -3.17
CA ALA A 182 -7.25 -9.97 -2.43
C ALA A 182 -8.53 -10.14 -3.27
N THR A 183 -8.46 -10.05 -4.60
CA THR A 183 -9.61 -10.29 -5.49
C THR A 183 -9.99 -11.77 -5.57
N LEU A 184 -9.05 -12.66 -5.21
CA LEU A 184 -9.26 -14.11 -5.08
C LEU A 184 -9.60 -14.54 -3.64
N GLY A 185 -9.84 -13.59 -2.74
CA GLY A 185 -10.08 -13.85 -1.31
C GLY A 185 -8.81 -13.84 -0.44
N GLY A 186 -7.64 -13.63 -1.06
CA GLY A 186 -6.34 -13.53 -0.41
C GLY A 186 -6.19 -12.32 0.52
N PHE A 187 -4.96 -12.08 0.95
CA PHE A 187 -4.64 -11.11 1.98
C PHE A 187 -4.43 -9.71 1.40
N PRO A 188 -5.26 -8.71 1.77
CA PRO A 188 -5.13 -7.36 1.25
C PRO A 188 -3.84 -6.72 1.77
N HIS A 189 -3.11 -6.08 0.87
CA HIS A 189 -1.87 -5.40 1.21
C HIS A 189 -1.53 -4.35 0.14
N THR A 190 -0.69 -3.39 0.52
CA THR A 190 -0.06 -2.46 -0.42
C THR A 190 1.33 -3.00 -0.74
N GLY A 191 1.52 -3.57 -1.93
CA GLY A 191 2.82 -4.12 -2.33
C GLY A 191 3.94 -3.06 -2.36
N GLY A 192 5.19 -3.50 -2.19
CA GLY A 192 6.39 -2.66 -2.21
C GLY A 192 6.63 -1.87 -3.50
N ALA A 193 5.92 -2.17 -4.59
CA ALA A 193 5.92 -1.38 -5.84
C ALA A 193 5.61 0.11 -5.61
N SER A 194 4.84 0.42 -4.56
CA SER A 194 4.48 1.80 -4.19
C SER A 194 5.66 2.56 -3.58
N ILE A 195 6.65 1.87 -3.02
CA ILE A 195 7.86 2.45 -2.43
C ILE A 195 8.83 2.89 -3.53
N VAL A 196 8.94 2.10 -4.61
CA VAL A 196 9.88 2.34 -5.72
C VAL A 196 9.48 3.53 -6.59
N LYS A 197 8.17 3.75 -6.79
CA LYS A 197 7.65 4.88 -7.61
C LYS A 197 7.97 6.26 -7.01
N ASN A 198 8.56 6.31 -5.83
CA ASN A 198 8.83 7.53 -5.07
C ASN A 198 10.33 7.87 -4.96
N ASN A 199 11.23 7.16 -5.67
CA ASN A 199 12.67 7.47 -5.76
C ASN A 199 13.07 7.93 -7.18
#